data_AF-A0A7H0HNR6-F1
#
_entry.id   AF-A0A7H0HNR6-F1
#
_cell.length_a   1.000
_cell.length_b   1.000
_cell.length_c   1.000
_cell.angle_alpha   90.00
_cell.angle_beta   90.00
_cell.angle_gamma   90.00
#
_symmetry.space_group_name_H-M   'P 1'
#
loop_
_entity.id
_entity.type
_entity.pdbx_description
1 polymer ?
#
loop_
_entity_poly.entity_id
_entity_poly.type
_entity_poly.pdbx_seq_one_letter_code
_entity_poly.pdbx_strand_id
1 'polypeptide(L)' 'MSPIRDEPVSRLTASELNARIRELWSDGSLPDDRRPEYEALVVEWAAAAREDVERAA' A
#
# COMPACT_ATOMS: atom_id res chain seq x y z
N MET A 1 -14.93 -8.98 -31.14
CA MET A 1 -14.09 -9.25 -29.96
C MET A 1 -13.45 -7.93 -29.56
N SER A 2 -13.81 -7.39 -28.40
CA SER A 2 -13.17 -6.19 -27.86
C SER A 2 -11.82 -6.57 -27.24
N PRO A 3 -10.75 -5.78 -27.42
CA PRO A 3 -9.48 -6.06 -26.75
C PRO A 3 -9.69 -5.93 -25.24
N ILE A 4 -9.24 -6.93 -24.48
CA ILE A 4 -9.06 -6.78 -23.04
C ILE A 4 -8.03 -5.67 -22.90
N ARG A 5 -8.46 -4.50 -22.42
CA ARG A 5 -7.50 -3.49 -21.98
C ARG A 5 -6.80 -4.13 -20.79
N ASP A 6 -5.51 -4.37 -20.90
CA ASP A 6 -4.65 -4.44 -19.73
C ASP A 6 -4.81 -3.08 -19.03
N GLU A 7 -5.83 -2.97 -18.17
CA GLU A 7 -5.86 -1.89 -17.21
C GLU A 7 -4.57 -2.04 -16.42
N PRO A 8 -3.68 -1.03 -16.42
CA PRO A 8 -2.51 -1.09 -15.56
C PRO A 8 -3.07 -1.34 -14.16
N VAL A 9 -2.65 -2.42 -13.51
CA VAL A 9 -3.02 -2.71 -12.12
C VAL A 9 -2.77 -1.41 -11.36
N SER A 10 -3.85 -0.73 -10.99
CA SER A 10 -3.74 0.63 -10.47
C SER A 10 -2.93 0.52 -9.18
N ARG A 11 -1.72 1.10 -9.18
CA ARG A 11 -0.91 1.14 -7.97
C ARG A 11 -1.74 1.81 -6.88
N LEU A 12 -1.79 1.19 -5.72
CA LEU A 12 -2.51 1.73 -4.58
C LEU A 12 -1.90 3.06 -4.16
N THR A 13 -2.76 4.00 -3.79
CA THR A 13 -2.34 5.29 -3.22
C THR A 13 -1.71 5.10 -1.84
N ALA A 14 -0.92 6.08 -1.39
CA ALA A 14 -0.37 6.07 -0.04
C ALA A 14 -1.47 5.96 1.04
N SER A 15 -2.64 6.56 0.80
CA SER A 15 -3.77 6.46 1.74
C SER A 15 -4.33 5.04 1.83
N GLU A 16 -4.49 4.36 0.69
CA GLU A 16 -5.00 2.99 0.65
C GLU A 16 -4.02 1.99 1.27
N LEU A 17 -2.72 2.15 0.98
CA LEU A 17 -1.67 1.32 1.59
C LEU A 17 -1.62 1.51 3.11
N ASN A 18 -1.73 2.75 3.60
CA ASN A 18 -1.77 3.03 5.03
C ASN A 18 -3.02 2.46 5.71
N ALA A 19 -4.17 2.42 5.03
CA ALA A 19 -5.37 1.76 5.55
C ALA A 19 -5.14 0.25 5.74
N ARG A 20 -4.56 -0.44 4.74
CA ARG A 20 -4.21 -1.86 4.84
C ARG A 20 -3.17 -2.13 5.92
N ILE A 21 -2.15 -1.28 6.05
CA ILE A 21 -1.16 -1.38 7.14
C ILE A 21 -1.88 -1.41 8.49
N ARG A 22 -2.85 -0.52 8.72
CA ARG A 22 -3.60 -0.44 9.99
C ARG A 22 -4.46 -1.67 10.24
N GLU A 23 -5.02 -2.29 9.20
CA GLU A 23 -5.80 -3.52 9.32
C GLU A 23 -4.97 -4.72 9.80
N LEU A 24 -3.64 -4.70 9.62
CA LEU A 24 -2.76 -5.75 10.14
C LEU A 24 -2.60 -5.73 11.66
N TRP A 25 -2.87 -4.60 12.31
CA TRP A 25 -2.67 -4.45 13.75
C TRP A 25 -3.90 -4.94 14.51
N SER A 26 -3.65 -5.76 15.55
CA SER A 26 -4.66 -6.26 16.48
C SER A 26 -4.38 -5.69 17.88
N ASP A 27 -5.32 -4.90 18.41
CA ASP A 27 -5.26 -4.29 19.75
C ASP A 27 -3.90 -3.65 20.11
N GLY A 28 -3.31 -2.92 19.15
CA GLY A 28 -2.04 -2.20 19.33
C GLY A 28 -0.78 -3.05 19.16
N SER A 29 -0.93 -4.31 18.75
CA SER A 29 0.19 -5.20 18.41
C SER A 29 0.09 -5.72 16.97
N LEU A 30 1.24 -6.00 16.35
CA LEU A 30 1.31 -6.66 15.05
C LEU A 30 1.65 -8.14 15.28
N PRO A 31 0.76 -9.08 14.91
CA PRO A 31 1.05 -10.50 14.98
C PRO A 31 2.32 -10.88 14.18
N ASP A 32 3.13 -11.80 14.70
CA ASP A 32 4.42 -12.16 14.08
C ASP A 32 4.26 -12.78 12.69
N ASP A 33 3.17 -13.50 12.44
CA ASP A 33 2.81 -14.06 11.14
C ASP A 33 2.44 -12.99 10.11
N ARG A 34 2.02 -11.80 10.56
CA ARG A 34 1.71 -10.63 9.72
C ARG A 34 2.91 -9.71 9.49
N ARG A 35 4.03 -9.93 10.17
CA ARG A 35 5.24 -9.08 10.02
C ARG A 35 5.75 -8.99 8.58
N PRO A 36 5.88 -10.08 7.81
CA PRO A 36 6.36 -9.98 6.43
C PRO A 36 5.42 -9.16 5.52
N GLU A 37 4.10 -9.29 5.74
CA GLU A 37 3.08 -8.52 5.00
C GLU A 37 3.16 -7.03 5.34
N TYR A 38 3.32 -6.71 6.63
CA TYR A 38 3.51 -5.34 7.10
C TYR A 38 4.76 -4.70 6.49
N GLU A 39 5.90 -5.41 6.49
CA GLU A 39 7.16 -4.90 5.94
C GLU A 39 7.04 -4.58 4.44
N ALA A 40 6.38 -5.46 3.67
CA ALA A 40 6.11 -5.23 2.25
C ALA A 40 5.24 -3.98 2.03
N LEU A 41 4.12 -3.87 2.77
CA LEU A 41 3.21 -2.73 2.64
C LEU A 41 3.87 -1.40 3.06
N VAL A 42 4.74 -1.40 4.07
CA VAL A 42 5.47 -0.19 4.50
C VAL A 42 6.42 0.30 3.40
N VAL A 43 7.10 -0.60 2.69
CA VAL A 43 7.97 -0.23 1.57
C VAL A 43 7.17 0.38 0.42
N GLU A 44 6.05 -0.26 0.05
CA GLU A 44 5.17 0.27 -0.99
C GLU A 44 4.57 1.63 -0.60
N TRP A 45 4.13 1.76 0.65
CA TRP A 45 3.60 3.00 1.19
C TRP A 45 4.63 4.12 1.14
N ALA A 46 5.88 3.85 1.53
CA ALA A 46 6.94 4.85 1.51
C ALA A 46 7.23 5.37 0.09
N ALA A 47 7.19 4.49 -0.90
CA ALA A 47 7.33 4.88 -2.30
C ALA A 47 6.16 5.78 -2.76
N ALA A 48 4.91 5.38 -2.50
CA ALA A 48 3.73 6.15 -2.86
C ALA A 48 3.65 7.50 -2.13
N ALA A 49 3.96 7.54 -0.83
CA ALA A 49 3.95 8.75 -0.03
C ALA A 49 4.99 9.77 -0.52
N ARG A 50 6.15 9.29 -1.00
CA ARG A 50 7.16 10.17 -1.59
C ARG A 50 6.68 10.79 -2.90
N GLU A 51 6.05 10.01 -3.77
CA GLU A 51 5.45 10.55 -5.01
C GLU A 51 4.38 11.61 -4.71
N ASP A 52 3.57 11.40 -3.68
CA ASP A 52 2.55 12.37 -3.26
C ASP A 52 3.17 13.67 -2.72
N VAL A 53 4.26 13.61 -1.95
CA VAL A 53 5.01 14.79 -1.48
C VAL A 53 5.64 15.55 -2.64
N GLU A 54 6.25 14.85 -3.59
CA GLU A 54 6.87 15.47 -4.78
C GLU A 54 5.82 16.15 -5.68
N ARG A 55 4.59 15.63 -5.74
CA ARG A 55 3.47 16.26 -6.47
C ARG A 55 2.92 17.50 -5.77
N ALA A 56 3.04 17.58 -4.45
CA ALA A 56 2.48 18.67 -3.65
C ALA A 56 3.41 19.89 -3.49
N ALA A 57 4.67 19.79 -3.91
CA ALA A 57 5.68 20.86 -3.87
C ALA A 57 5.64 21.76 -5.11
#